data_AF-A0A0D2M487-F1
#
_entry.id   AF-A0A0D2M487-F1
#
_cell.length_a   1.000
_cell.length_b   1.000
_cell.length_c   1.000
_cell.angle_alpha   90.00
_cell.angle_beta   90.00
_cell.angle_gamma   90.00
#
_symmetry.space_group_name_H-M   'P 1'
#
loop_
_entity.id
_entity.type
_entity.pdbx_description
1 polymer ?
#
loop_
_entity_poly.entity_id
_entity_poly.type
_entity_poly.pdbx_seq_one_letter_code
_entity_poly.pdbx_strand_id
1 'polypeptide(L)'
;YLFDSHAPIKELPCGHFLHSSCFAQYTRYNYTCPVCCKSIGDMSVYFKMIDSLLAAEAPRLPPQYASQTQAVLCHDCGRQGLASWHFVYHSCQHCRSYNTRVL
;
A
#
# COMPACT_ATOMS: atom_id res chain seq x y z
N TYR A 1 -13.34 -6.66 -23.70
CA TYR A 1 -13.94 -7.96 -23.38
C TYR A 1 -13.01 -8.70 -22.43
N LEU A 2 -13.48 -9.00 -21.21
CA LEU A 2 -12.67 -9.58 -20.13
C LEU A 2 -12.69 -11.12 -20.08
N PHE A 3 -13.53 -11.76 -20.88
CA PHE A 3 -13.84 -13.20 -20.79
C PHE A 3 -13.60 -14.00 -22.09
N ASP A 4 -13.13 -13.39 -23.18
CA ASP A 4 -12.86 -14.09 -24.46
C ASP A 4 -11.39 -14.52 -24.63
N SER A 5 -10.56 -14.29 -23.63
CA SER A 5 -9.14 -14.64 -23.69
C SER A 5 -8.92 -15.99 -23.03
N HIS A 6 -8.58 -17.02 -23.80
CA HIS A 6 -8.00 -18.29 -23.31
C HIS A 6 -6.64 -18.10 -22.59
N ALA A 7 -6.29 -16.88 -22.22
CA ALA A 7 -5.03 -16.53 -21.61
C ALA A 7 -5.01 -17.04 -20.15
N PRO A 8 -3.89 -17.62 -19.68
CA PRO A 8 -3.77 -18.07 -18.32
C PRO A 8 -4.03 -16.92 -17.36
N ILE A 9 -4.92 -17.13 -16.40
CA ILE A 9 -5.23 -16.18 -15.34
C ILE A 9 -4.39 -16.47 -14.09
N LYS A 10 -4.10 -15.41 -13.34
CA LYS A 10 -3.43 -15.45 -12.06
C LYS A 10 -4.34 -14.83 -11.00
N GLU A 11 -4.58 -15.58 -9.95
CA GLU A 11 -5.26 -15.09 -8.76
C GLU A 11 -4.29 -14.26 -7.90
N LEU A 12 -4.77 -13.10 -7.47
CA LEU A 12 -4.06 -12.19 -6.56
C LEU A 12 -4.36 -12.55 -5.09
N PRO A 13 -3.52 -12.15 -4.12
CA PRO A 13 -3.80 -12.38 -2.69
C PRO A 13 -5.10 -11.77 -2.17
N CYS A 14 -5.66 -10.80 -2.91
CA CYS A 14 -6.95 -10.18 -2.62
C CYS A 14 -8.16 -10.93 -3.21
N GLY A 15 -7.96 -12.05 -3.90
CA GLY A 15 -9.00 -12.84 -4.57
C GLY A 15 -9.43 -12.34 -5.95
N HIS A 16 -8.80 -11.28 -6.48
CA HIS A 16 -9.06 -10.77 -7.84
C HIS A 16 -8.17 -11.46 -8.87
N PHE A 17 -8.63 -11.50 -10.13
CA PHE A 17 -7.94 -12.18 -11.23
C PHE A 17 -7.36 -11.20 -12.24
N LEU A 18 -6.12 -11.44 -12.66
CA LEU A 18 -5.48 -10.78 -13.81
C LEU A 18 -4.96 -11.85 -14.78
N HIS A 19 -4.94 -11.58 -16.08
CA HIS A 19 -4.18 -12.43 -17.01
C HIS A 19 -2.69 -12.43 -16.60
N SER A 20 -2.00 -13.56 -16.72
CA SER A 20 -0.59 -13.69 -16.35
C SER A 20 0.32 -12.71 -17.10
N SER A 21 0.03 -12.44 -18.38
CA SER A 21 0.74 -11.43 -19.17
C SER A 21 0.48 -10.01 -18.67
N CYS A 22 -0.78 -9.68 -18.38
CA CYS A 22 -1.18 -8.39 -17.80
C CYS A 22 -0.55 -8.20 -16.41
N PHE A 23 -0.54 -9.24 -15.57
CA PHE A 23 0.13 -9.22 -14.27
C PHE A 23 1.61 -8.86 -14.43
N ALA A 24 2.33 -9.56 -15.31
CA ALA A 24 3.77 -9.33 -15.51
C ALA A 24 4.11 -7.93 -16.06
N GLN A 25 3.22 -7.33 -16.85
CA GLN A 25 3.38 -5.94 -17.32
C GLN A 25 3.01 -4.93 -16.24
N TYR A 26 1.90 -5.16 -15.54
CA TYR A 26 1.36 -4.25 -14.55
C TYR A 26 2.25 -4.15 -13.31
N THR A 27 2.81 -5.27 -12.84
CA THR A 27 3.72 -5.31 -11.68
C THR A 27 5.07 -4.63 -11.91
N ARG A 28 5.36 -4.18 -13.14
CA ARG A 28 6.55 -3.36 -13.42
C ARG A 28 6.41 -1.93 -12.90
N TYR A 29 5.19 -1.43 -12.85
CA TYR A 29 4.91 -0.03 -12.50
C TYR A 29 4.02 0.11 -11.27
N ASN A 30 3.19 -0.90 -10.98
CA ASN A 30 2.20 -0.85 -9.91
C ASN A 30 2.25 -2.12 -9.06
N TYR A 31 2.23 -1.96 -7.74
CA TYR A 31 2.23 -3.08 -6.79
C TYR A 31 0.85 -3.32 -6.15
N THR A 32 -0.18 -2.56 -6.54
CA THR A 32 -1.53 -2.57 -5.97
C THR A 32 -2.55 -3.15 -6.95
N CYS A 33 -3.54 -3.88 -6.44
CA CYS A 33 -4.59 -4.48 -7.24
C CYS A 33 -5.36 -3.38 -7.99
N PRO A 34 -5.53 -3.46 -9.31
CA PRO A 34 -6.27 -2.46 -10.07
C PRO A 34 -7.77 -2.44 -9.73
N VAL A 35 -8.29 -3.46 -9.03
CA VAL A 35 -9.71 -3.56 -8.66
C VAL A 35 -9.98 -3.06 -7.24
N CYS A 36 -9.14 -3.44 -6.27
CA CYS A 36 -9.38 -3.14 -4.85
C CYS A 36 -8.24 -2.38 -4.16
N CYS A 37 -7.21 -1.98 -4.91
CA CYS A 37 -6.03 -1.27 -4.44
C CYS A 37 -5.15 -2.00 -3.40
N LYS A 38 -5.45 -3.25 -3.02
CA LYS A 38 -4.63 -4.04 -2.09
C LYS A 38 -3.26 -4.39 -2.67
N SER A 39 -2.22 -4.48 -1.84
CA SER A 39 -0.91 -4.94 -2.29
C SER A 39 -0.99 -6.36 -2.88
N ILE A 40 -0.36 -6.53 -4.04
CA ILE A 40 -0.38 -7.77 -4.84
C ILE A 40 0.72 -8.75 -4.41
N GLY A 41 1.75 -8.25 -3.73
CA GLY A 41 2.90 -9.03 -3.29
C GLY A 41 3.41 -8.59 -1.93
N ASP A 42 4.48 -9.23 -1.49
CA ASP A 42 5.14 -8.87 -0.24
C ASP A 42 5.91 -7.55 -0.39
N MET A 43 5.30 -6.47 0.07
CA MET A 43 5.89 -5.14 0.10
C MET A 43 6.60 -4.85 1.43
N SER A 44 6.82 -5.86 2.29
CA SER A 44 7.43 -5.66 3.62
C SER A 44 8.82 -5.02 3.54
N VAL A 45 9.64 -5.40 2.55
CA VAL A 45 10.98 -4.79 2.34
C VAL A 45 10.85 -3.33 1.92
N TYR A 46 9.93 -3.03 1.00
CA TYR A 46 9.67 -1.66 0.55
C TYR A 46 9.16 -0.78 1.70
N PHE A 47 8.22 -1.28 2.51
CA PHE A 47 7.71 -0.58 3.69
C PHE A 47 8.79 -0.35 4.75
N LYS A 48 9.68 -1.31 4.98
CA LYS A 48 10.85 -1.10 5.86
C LYS A 48 11.81 -0.03 5.35
N MET A 49 11.96 0.11 4.04
CA MET A 49 12.75 1.19 3.46
C MET A 49 12.11 2.55 3.74
N ILE A 50 10.77 2.65 3.61
CA ILE A 50 10.03 3.87 4.01
C ILE A 50 10.19 4.14 5.50
N ASP A 51 10.06 3.12 6.37
CA ASP A 51 10.30 3.27 7.82
C ASP A 51 11.68 3.91 8.09
N SER A 52 12.70 3.47 7.36
CA SER A 52 14.08 3.95 7.53
C SER A 52 14.24 5.40 7.04
N LEU A 53 13.58 5.77 5.94
CA LEU A 53 13.54 7.14 5.44
C LEU A 53 12.84 8.07 6.43
N LEU A 54 11.67 7.66 6.94
CA LEU A 54 10.92 8.43 7.92
C LEU A 54 11.68 8.60 9.25
N ALA A 55 12.39 7.55 9.70
CA ALA A 55 13.22 7.64 10.90
C ALA A 55 14.38 8.64 10.74
N ALA A 56 14.97 8.72 9.55
CA ALA A 56 16.01 9.70 9.23
C ALA A 56 15.46 11.14 9.11
N GLU A 57 14.21 11.30 8.67
CA GLU A 57 13.53 12.60 8.54
C GLU A 57 12.91 13.09 9.86
N ALA A 58 12.59 12.18 10.79
CA ALA A 58 11.94 12.50 12.07
C ALA A 58 12.58 13.66 12.87
N PRO A 59 13.92 13.79 12.97
CA PRO A 59 14.56 14.91 13.69
C PRO A 59 14.34 16.27 13.03
N ARG A 60 13.98 16.31 11.74
CA ARG A 60 13.76 17.53 10.96
C ARG A 60 12.30 17.98 10.97
N LEU A 61 11.40 17.11 11.44
CA LEU A 61 9.97 17.42 11.47
C LEU A 61 9.68 18.44 12.59
N PRO A 62 8.94 19.52 12.31
CA PRO A 62 8.59 20.49 13.33
C PRO A 62 7.81 19.82 14.48
N PRO A 63 8.10 20.16 15.75
CA PRO A 63 7.52 19.49 16.92
C PRO A 63 5.99 19.58 16.98
N GLN A 64 5.41 20.62 16.36
CA GLN A 64 3.97 20.81 16.19
C GLN A 64 3.28 19.69 15.39
N TYR A 65 4.02 18.97 14.54
CA TYR A 65 3.51 17.85 13.74
C TYR A 65 3.91 16.48 14.29
N ALA A 66 4.93 16.42 15.15
CA ALA A 66 5.45 15.17 15.69
C ALA A 66 4.44 14.40 16.55
N SER A 67 3.50 15.10 17.21
CA SER A 67 2.43 14.50 18.01
C SER A 67 1.09 14.42 17.27
N GLN A 68 1.02 14.87 16.02
CA GLN A 68 -0.21 14.79 15.25
C GLN A 68 -0.42 13.39 14.70
N THR A 69 -1.68 12.99 14.67
CA THR A 69 -2.11 11.75 14.02
C THR A 69 -3.19 12.07 13.01
N GLN A 70 -3.26 11.27 11.95
CA GLN A 70 -4.25 11.40 10.90
C GLN A 70 -5.05 10.11 10.78
N ALA A 71 -6.36 10.25 10.61
CA ALA A 71 -7.22 9.10 10.36
C ALA A 71 -6.95 8.56 8.96
N VAL A 72 -6.67 7.27 8.88
CA VAL A 72 -6.39 6.58 7.61
C VAL A 72 -7.16 5.27 7.52
N LEU A 73 -7.57 4.91 6.31
CA LEU A 73 -8.07 3.60 5.94
C LEU A 73 -6.96 2.81 5.26
N CYS A 74 -6.61 1.65 5.79
CA CYS A 74 -5.63 0.77 5.16
C CYS A 74 -6.31 -0.10 4.10
N HIS A 75 -5.82 -0.07 2.85
CA HIS A 75 -6.35 -0.94 1.80
C HIS A 75 -6.04 -2.42 2.08
N ASP A 76 -4.85 -2.72 2.62
CA ASP A 76 -4.41 -4.10 2.81
C ASP A 76 -5.24 -4.82 3.88
N CYS A 77 -5.35 -4.24 5.08
CA CYS A 77 -6.13 -4.84 6.17
C CYS A 77 -7.58 -4.37 6.27
N GLY A 78 -8.00 -3.37 5.47
CA GLY A 78 -9.36 -2.83 5.46
C GLY A 78 -9.77 -2.06 6.72
N ARG A 79 -8.87 -1.88 7.69
CA ARG A 79 -9.16 -1.23 8.97
C ARG A 79 -8.86 0.26 8.90
N GLN A 80 -9.71 1.03 9.58
CA GLN A 80 -9.45 2.42 9.89
C GLN A 80 -8.59 2.51 11.15
N GLY A 81 -7.70 3.49 11.21
CA GLY A 81 -6.87 3.73 12.38
C GLY A 81 -6.22 5.11 12.31
N LEU A 82 -5.52 5.46 13.39
CA LEU A 82 -4.74 6.68 13.46
C LEU A 82 -3.30 6.36 13.06
N ALA A 83 -2.79 7.01 12.02
CA ALA A 83 -1.39 6.95 11.63
C ALA A 83 -0.66 8.20 12.14
N SER A 84 0.64 8.07 12.40
CA SER A 84 1.48 9.25 12.65
C SER A 84 1.41 10.19 11.46
N TRP A 85 1.30 11.48 11.74
CA TRP A 85 1.22 12.47 10.68
C TRP A 85 2.57 12.59 9.96
N HIS A 86 2.51 12.59 8.63
CA HIS A 86 3.63 12.88 7.74
C HIS A 86 3.07 13.55 6.48
N PHE A 87 3.90 14.28 5.76
CA PHE A 87 3.46 14.96 4.52
C PHE A 87 3.04 13.98 3.41
N VAL A 88 3.64 12.78 3.39
CA VAL A 88 3.52 11.84 2.26
C VAL A 88 3.13 10.42 2.68
N TYR A 89 3.55 9.96 3.86
CA TYR A 89 3.52 8.54 4.21
C TYR A 89 2.80 8.30 5.52
N HIS A 90 1.76 7.45 5.49
CA HIS A 90 1.00 7.11 6.68
C HIS A 90 0.99 5.59 6.89
N SER A 91 1.66 5.14 7.94
CA SER A 91 1.74 3.72 8.27
C SER A 91 0.48 3.25 9.00
N CYS A 92 -0.06 2.12 8.58
CA CYS A 92 -1.12 1.45 9.32
C CYS A 92 -0.55 0.82 10.60
N GLN A 93 -1.10 1.16 11.77
CA GLN A 93 -0.62 0.58 13.03
C GLN A 93 -0.86 -0.94 13.16
N HIS A 94 -1.81 -1.51 12.42
CA HIS A 94 -2.15 -2.94 12.52
C HIS A 94 -1.31 -3.86 11.64
N CYS A 95 -1.01 -3.46 10.41
CA CYS A 95 -0.29 -4.30 9.44
C CYS A 95 1.02 -3.67 8.96
N ARG A 96 1.34 -2.46 9.42
CA ARG A 96 2.49 -1.65 9.00
C ARG A 96 2.59 -1.40 7.49
N SER A 97 1.49 -1.58 6.77
CA SER A 97 1.41 -1.18 5.38
C SER A 97 1.32 0.33 5.26
N TYR A 98 2.00 0.86 4.25
CA TYR A 98 1.88 2.25 3.81
C TYR A 98 0.81 2.44 2.73
N ASN A 99 0.13 1.36 2.32
CA ASN A 99 -0.99 1.41 1.40
C ASN A 99 -2.27 1.86 2.12
N THR A 100 -2.27 3.12 2.53
CA THR A 100 -3.35 3.74 3.28
C THR A 100 -3.90 4.95 2.53
N ARG A 101 -5.17 5.28 2.78
CA ARG A 101 -5.83 6.49 2.29
C ARG A 101 -6.20 7.37 3.48
N VAL A 102 -5.83 8.64 3.43
CA VAL A 102 -6.26 9.65 4.39
C VAL A 102 -7.78 9.83 4.33
N LEU A 103 -8.40 9.96 5.50
CA LEU A 103 -9.84 10.23 5.67
C LEU A 103 -10.09 11.70 6.00
#